data_AF-A0A317WIT5-F1
#
_entry.id   AF-A0A317WIT5-F1
#
_cell.length_a   1.000
_cell.length_b   1.000
_cell.length_c   1.000
_cell.angle_alpha   90.00
_cell.angle_beta   90.00
_cell.angle_gamma   90.00
#
_symmetry.space_group_name_H-M   'P 1'
#
loop_
_entity.id
_entity.type
_entity.pdbx_description
1 polymer ?
#
loop_
_entity_poly.entity_id
_entity_poly.type
_entity_poly.pdbx_seq_one_letter_code
_entity_poly.pdbx_strand_id
1 'polypeptide(L)'
;MPITVSLINQQQWYAGNDRIRGRIVFQCSTPTEIQDIRVTFSGRAKAKVQKTKGSAAPAASYRSKCMLFEKERILWHPNGNTVAPDTYEWPFEFVFPSHVQSASSRWSETLPFRSDANHPLPPTFATQTHDSLRKLECTIEYRIHAEVFRPQRGILGRKSPLFSEVIRLNFLPLEARLELKSTDDYPTTYQQQKEQLFNIRSMLLLPENKGRSLKVQEKIQSWLSPGQLPRFSFKASFSYLTRLVQSTPIPCLLDITPFMEDSSVTSPPDIVMQSLSISMVSQTAARAAPSLMGTLSGQVDERIEILSRTSLGMPVMGKVDLAQAFGPLRIRHTDVSFRTFNISRTYRLCASFSFECAGKTSTFDIPDLPVELLANSREPEKATQSFEGYVAEAEIPPPYASASTLSTSSIITPEKA
;
A
#
# COMPACT_ATOMS: atom_id res chain seq x y z
N MET A 1 -18.07 -30.84 -8.61
CA MET A 1 -17.87 -30.76 -7.15
C MET A 1 -19.24 -30.97 -6.51
N PRO A 2 -19.39 -31.84 -5.50
CA PRO A 2 -20.71 -32.21 -4.99
C PRO A 2 -21.30 -31.15 -4.06
N ILE A 3 -20.55 -30.12 -3.65
CA ILE A 3 -21.09 -28.92 -3.02
C ILE A 3 -20.80 -27.72 -3.92
N THR A 4 -21.76 -26.82 -4.04
CA THR A 4 -21.70 -25.55 -4.80
C THR A 4 -22.25 -24.41 -3.93
N VAL A 5 -21.51 -23.30 -3.80
CA VAL A 5 -21.96 -22.08 -3.14
C VAL A 5 -22.38 -21.10 -4.23
N SER A 6 -23.53 -20.46 -4.09
CA SER A 6 -23.96 -19.40 -5.02
C SER A 6 -24.41 -18.18 -4.25
N LEU A 7 -23.83 -17.02 -4.58
CA LEU A 7 -24.25 -15.73 -4.01
C LEU A 7 -25.40 -15.17 -4.83
N ILE A 8 -26.43 -14.67 -4.15
CA ILE A 8 -27.59 -14.03 -4.79
C ILE A 8 -27.31 -12.56 -5.09
N ASN A 9 -26.47 -11.91 -4.27
CA ASN A 9 -26.15 -10.49 -4.36
C ASN A 9 -24.63 -10.27 -4.39
N GLN A 10 -23.96 -10.87 -5.37
CA GLN A 10 -22.51 -10.68 -5.53
C GLN A 10 -22.20 -9.23 -5.87
N GLN A 11 -21.38 -8.60 -5.04
CA GLN A 11 -20.85 -7.26 -5.27
C GLN A 11 -19.37 -7.33 -5.63
N GLN A 12 -18.88 -6.33 -6.37
CA GLN A 12 -17.46 -6.20 -6.64
C GLN A 12 -16.67 -5.93 -5.36
N TRP A 13 -17.25 -5.12 -4.46
CA TRP A 13 -16.69 -4.75 -3.16
C TRP A 13 -17.82 -4.71 -2.13
N TYR A 14 -17.62 -5.40 -1.02
CA TYR A 14 -18.45 -5.29 0.18
C TYR A 14 -17.85 -4.26 1.13
N ALA A 15 -18.69 -3.68 1.96
CA ALA A 15 -18.36 -2.77 3.05
C ALA A 15 -18.99 -3.25 4.36
N GLY A 16 -18.69 -2.53 5.45
CA GLY A 16 -19.24 -2.83 6.75
C GLY A 16 -20.78 -2.76 6.74
N ASN A 17 -21.41 -3.75 7.38
CA ASN A 17 -22.86 -3.94 7.49
C ASN A 17 -23.58 -4.42 6.21
N ASP A 18 -22.86 -4.68 5.12
CA ASP A 18 -23.47 -5.28 3.93
C ASP A 18 -24.01 -6.68 4.22
N ARG A 19 -25.15 -7.00 3.62
CA ARG A 19 -25.77 -8.32 3.71
C ARG A 19 -25.23 -9.20 2.59
N ILE A 20 -24.73 -10.37 2.93
CA ILE A 20 -24.33 -11.42 1.98
C ILE A 20 -25.40 -12.49 2.02
N ARG A 21 -26.08 -12.72 0.89
CA ARG A 21 -27.12 -13.74 0.75
C ARG A 21 -26.69 -14.75 -0.31
N GLY A 22 -26.99 -16.01 -0.04
CA GLY A 22 -26.66 -17.06 -0.97
C GLY A 22 -27.36 -18.35 -0.65
N ARG A 23 -26.97 -19.38 -1.37
CA ARG A 23 -27.43 -20.76 -1.20
C ARG A 23 -26.26 -21.72 -1.32
N ILE A 24 -26.39 -22.85 -0.65
CA ILE A 24 -25.51 -24.00 -0.78
C ILE A 24 -26.31 -25.11 -1.42
N VAL A 25 -25.80 -25.64 -2.52
CA VAL A 25 -26.35 -26.78 -3.24
C VAL A 25 -25.43 -27.97 -3.01
N PHE A 26 -25.97 -29.06 -2.48
CA PHE A 26 -25.26 -30.31 -2.27
C PHE A 26 -25.88 -31.41 -3.14
N GLN A 27 -25.10 -31.91 -4.09
CA GLN A 27 -25.45 -33.02 -4.97
C GLN A 27 -24.93 -34.33 -4.38
N CYS A 28 -25.85 -35.12 -3.85
CA CYS A 28 -25.59 -36.46 -3.32
C CYS A 28 -25.92 -37.49 -4.42
N SER A 29 -24.92 -38.07 -5.06
CA SER A 29 -25.15 -39.09 -6.11
C SER A 29 -25.36 -40.51 -5.57
N THR A 30 -24.92 -40.76 -4.34
CA THR A 30 -24.96 -42.07 -3.68
C THR A 30 -25.31 -41.92 -2.21
N PRO A 31 -25.98 -42.91 -1.58
CA PRO A 31 -26.31 -42.84 -0.16
C PRO A 31 -25.06 -42.55 0.69
N THR A 32 -25.08 -41.47 1.47
CA THR A 32 -23.90 -40.98 2.19
C THR A 32 -24.24 -40.64 3.63
N GLU A 33 -23.47 -41.17 4.59
CA GLU A 33 -23.57 -40.76 6.00
C GLU A 33 -23.09 -39.31 6.17
N ILE A 34 -23.95 -38.42 6.66
CA ILE A 34 -23.62 -37.00 6.88
C ILE A 34 -23.86 -36.67 8.36
N GLN A 35 -22.92 -35.96 8.98
CA GLN A 35 -23.06 -35.42 10.33
C GLN A 35 -23.79 -34.08 10.29
N ASP A 36 -23.20 -33.14 9.56
CA ASP A 36 -23.68 -31.79 9.41
C ASP A 36 -23.20 -31.15 8.11
N ILE A 37 -23.94 -30.14 7.67
CA ILE A 37 -23.54 -29.21 6.62
C ILE A 37 -23.50 -27.83 7.25
N ARG A 38 -22.36 -27.17 7.14
CA ARG A 38 -22.12 -25.85 7.73
C ARG A 38 -21.60 -24.86 6.71
N VAL A 39 -21.85 -23.60 7.01
CA VAL A 39 -21.30 -22.47 6.29
C VAL A 39 -20.62 -21.52 7.27
N THR A 40 -19.38 -21.19 6.96
CA THR A 40 -18.54 -20.34 7.79
C THR A 40 -18.14 -19.09 7.01
N PHE A 41 -18.53 -17.93 7.53
CA PHE A 41 -18.09 -16.65 7.03
C PHE A 41 -16.93 -16.13 7.89
N SER A 42 -15.76 -15.92 7.28
CA SER A 42 -14.55 -15.54 8.01
C SER A 42 -13.75 -14.48 7.29
N GLY A 43 -13.15 -13.59 8.08
CA GLY A 43 -12.10 -12.67 7.65
C GLY A 43 -10.79 -13.06 8.33
N ARG A 44 -9.70 -13.16 7.56
CA ARG A 44 -8.39 -13.55 8.11
C ARG A 44 -7.24 -12.81 7.46
N ALA A 45 -6.24 -12.47 8.28
CA ALA A 45 -4.98 -11.88 7.88
C ALA A 45 -3.85 -12.91 8.04
N LYS A 46 -3.19 -13.26 6.95
CA LYS A 46 -2.08 -14.20 6.89
C LYS A 46 -0.82 -13.45 6.52
N ALA A 47 0.25 -13.70 7.26
CA ALA A 47 1.55 -13.15 6.94
C ALA A 47 2.60 -14.26 6.93
N LYS A 48 3.58 -14.14 6.05
CA LYS A 48 4.77 -14.96 6.03
C LYS A 48 5.99 -14.05 5.91
N VAL A 49 6.89 -14.16 6.87
CA VAL A 49 8.13 -13.39 6.95
C VAL A 49 9.28 -14.36 6.77
N GLN A 50 10.08 -14.18 5.73
CA GLN A 50 11.26 -14.98 5.44
C GLN A 50 12.50 -14.11 5.61
N LYS A 51 13.48 -14.56 6.41
CA LYS A 51 14.80 -13.91 6.46
C LYS A 51 15.60 -14.35 5.23
N THR A 52 16.11 -13.41 4.44
CA THR A 52 17.09 -13.73 3.40
C THR A 52 18.45 -13.84 4.08
N LYS A 53 19.07 -15.02 4.01
CA LYS A 53 20.47 -15.21 4.38
C LYS A 53 21.29 -15.37 3.11
N GLY A 54 22.60 -15.10 3.18
CA GLY A 54 23.55 -15.39 2.11
C GLY A 54 23.56 -16.88 1.74
N SER A 55 24.28 -17.22 0.65
CA SER A 55 24.27 -18.53 -0.02
C SER A 55 24.52 -19.76 0.88
N ALA A 56 25.10 -19.59 2.06
CA ALA A 56 25.56 -20.68 2.92
C ALA A 56 24.62 -21.04 4.10
N ALA A 57 23.45 -20.41 4.28
CA ALA A 57 22.61 -20.68 5.45
C ALA A 57 21.10 -20.81 5.13
N PRO A 58 20.37 -21.71 5.81
CA PRO A 58 18.96 -21.95 5.55
C PRO A 58 18.11 -20.70 5.88
N ALA A 59 17.24 -20.32 4.95
CA ALA A 59 16.29 -19.23 5.13
C ALA A 59 15.18 -19.64 6.11
N ALA A 60 15.09 -18.98 7.26
CA ALA A 60 14.02 -19.21 8.23
C ALA A 60 12.73 -18.53 7.75
N SER A 61 11.62 -19.29 7.71
CA SER A 61 10.30 -18.80 7.32
C SER A 61 9.34 -18.86 8.51
N TYR A 62 8.74 -17.73 8.83
CA TYR A 62 7.78 -17.58 9.92
C TYR A 62 6.41 -17.28 9.32
N ARG A 63 5.36 -17.89 9.85
CA ARG A 63 3.99 -17.69 9.36
C ARG A 63 3.08 -17.29 10.52
N SER A 64 2.17 -16.37 10.28
CA SER A 64 1.05 -16.10 11.16
C SER A 64 -0.26 -16.13 10.42
N LYS A 65 -1.30 -16.47 11.18
CA LYS A 65 -2.69 -16.34 10.80
C LYS A 65 -3.39 -15.64 11.95
N CYS A 66 -4.01 -14.51 11.65
CA CYS A 66 -4.87 -13.78 12.55
C CYS A 66 -6.31 -13.87 12.04
N MET A 67 -7.23 -14.28 12.91
CA MET A 67 -8.66 -14.22 12.62
C MET A 67 -9.15 -12.82 12.93
N LEU A 68 -9.85 -12.20 11.98
CA LEU A 68 -10.46 -10.89 12.16
C LEU A 68 -11.89 -11.05 12.69
N PHE A 69 -12.61 -12.01 12.14
CA PHE A 69 -13.89 -12.51 12.64
C PHE A 69 -14.14 -13.93 12.08
N GLU A 70 -15.04 -14.66 12.72
CA GLU A 70 -15.54 -15.94 12.24
C GLU A 70 -17.01 -16.09 12.69
N LYS A 71 -17.90 -16.39 11.76
CA LYS A 71 -19.32 -16.66 12.01
C LYS A 71 -19.67 -17.99 11.36
N GLU A 72 -20.13 -18.95 12.15
CA GLU A 72 -20.54 -20.26 11.66
C GLU A 72 -22.07 -20.37 11.71
N ARG A 73 -22.65 -21.07 10.73
CA ARG A 73 -24.04 -21.54 10.75
C ARG A 73 -24.09 -22.98 10.30
N ILE A 74 -24.71 -23.83 11.10
CA ILE A 74 -25.08 -25.18 10.70
C ILE A 74 -26.40 -25.08 9.94
N LEU A 75 -26.39 -25.45 8.66
CA LEU A 75 -27.56 -25.38 7.78
C LEU A 75 -28.43 -26.64 7.90
N TRP A 76 -27.77 -27.78 8.15
CA TRP A 76 -28.43 -29.05 8.30
C TRP A 76 -27.62 -29.99 9.18
N HIS A 77 -28.29 -30.77 10.03
CA HIS A 77 -27.65 -31.64 11.02
C HIS A 77 -28.35 -33.01 11.11
N PRO A 78 -28.14 -33.90 10.12
CA PRO A 78 -28.73 -35.24 10.09
C PRO A 78 -28.19 -36.20 11.16
N ASN A 79 -27.30 -35.76 12.06
CA ASN A 79 -26.80 -36.55 13.21
C ASN A 79 -26.11 -37.87 12.80
N GLY A 80 -25.59 -37.97 11.58
CA GLY A 80 -24.95 -39.18 11.08
C GLY A 80 -25.84 -40.15 10.34
N ASN A 81 -27.09 -39.78 10.09
CA ASN A 81 -27.97 -40.57 9.24
C ASN A 81 -27.46 -40.65 7.80
N THR A 82 -27.74 -41.77 7.14
CA THR A 82 -27.52 -41.94 5.70
C THR A 82 -28.51 -41.09 4.92
N VAL A 83 -27.97 -40.23 4.08
CA VAL A 83 -28.71 -39.31 3.22
C VAL A 83 -28.90 -39.94 1.85
N ALA A 84 -30.12 -39.89 1.34
CA ALA A 84 -30.45 -40.47 0.03
C ALA A 84 -29.76 -39.71 -1.12
N PRO A 85 -29.64 -40.32 -2.31
CA PRO A 85 -29.22 -39.60 -3.50
C PRO A 85 -30.26 -38.54 -3.89
N ASP A 86 -29.86 -37.27 -3.87
CA ASP A 86 -30.70 -36.14 -4.29
C ASP A 86 -29.85 -34.86 -4.41
N THR A 87 -30.47 -33.78 -4.86
CA THR A 87 -29.94 -32.42 -4.77
C THR A 87 -30.60 -31.68 -3.62
N TYR A 88 -29.80 -31.29 -2.65
CA TYR A 88 -30.26 -30.55 -1.47
C TYR A 88 -29.81 -29.09 -1.55
N GLU A 89 -30.68 -28.16 -1.14
CA GLU A 89 -30.41 -26.72 -1.19
C GLU A 89 -30.75 -26.04 0.12
N TRP A 90 -29.83 -25.20 0.63
CA TRP A 90 -30.05 -24.40 1.83
C TRP A 90 -29.67 -22.94 1.63
N PRO A 91 -30.56 -21.98 1.96
CA PRO A 91 -30.22 -20.57 1.94
C PRO A 91 -29.33 -20.20 3.14
N PHE A 92 -28.49 -19.18 2.97
CA PHE A 92 -27.77 -18.56 4.07
C PHE A 92 -27.76 -17.04 3.93
N GLU A 93 -27.61 -16.36 5.07
CA GLU A 93 -27.45 -14.90 5.14
C GLU A 93 -26.43 -14.54 6.21
N PHE A 94 -25.50 -13.66 5.86
CA PHE A 94 -24.56 -13.07 6.80
C PHE A 94 -24.56 -11.56 6.69
N VAL A 95 -24.14 -10.89 7.76
CA VAL A 95 -23.83 -9.46 7.75
C VAL A 95 -22.32 -9.30 7.89
N PHE A 96 -21.71 -8.58 6.94
CA PHE A 96 -20.31 -8.19 6.97
C PHE A 96 -20.06 -7.31 8.20
N PRO A 97 -19.20 -7.72 9.15
CA PRO A 97 -18.87 -6.84 10.26
C PRO A 97 -18.17 -5.59 9.74
N SER A 98 -18.36 -4.44 10.38
CA SER A 98 -17.55 -3.23 10.12
C SER A 98 -16.20 -3.29 10.84
N HIS A 99 -16.13 -4.01 11.96
CA HIS A 99 -14.97 -4.05 12.85
C HIS A 99 -14.50 -5.49 13.09
N VAL A 100 -13.24 -5.61 13.49
CA VAL A 100 -12.67 -6.86 13.99
C VAL A 100 -13.42 -7.31 15.24
N GLN A 101 -13.76 -8.60 15.29
CA GLN A 101 -14.49 -9.24 16.40
C GLN A 101 -13.63 -10.22 17.20
N SER A 102 -12.44 -10.57 16.71
CA SER A 102 -11.52 -11.46 17.44
C SER A 102 -10.85 -10.74 18.61
N ALA A 103 -10.73 -11.41 19.76
CA ALA A 103 -9.98 -10.91 20.89
C ALA A 103 -8.48 -10.73 20.52
N SER A 104 -7.92 -9.57 20.85
CA SER A 104 -6.54 -9.15 20.49
C SER A 104 -5.45 -9.78 21.37
N SER A 105 -5.81 -10.59 22.37
CA SER A 105 -4.96 -10.95 23.52
C SER A 105 -3.64 -11.67 23.20
N ARG A 106 -3.46 -12.19 21.98
CA ARG A 106 -2.23 -12.89 21.56
C ARG A 106 -1.17 -11.97 20.94
N TRP A 107 -1.49 -10.71 20.71
CA TRP A 107 -0.63 -9.78 19.99
C TRP A 107 -0.19 -8.64 20.90
N SER A 108 1.12 -8.55 21.16
CA SER A 108 1.69 -7.44 21.93
C SER A 108 1.50 -6.11 21.18
N GLU A 109 1.40 -5.02 21.95
CA GLU A 109 1.45 -3.68 21.39
C GLU A 109 2.84 -3.43 20.79
N THR A 110 2.89 -3.22 19.48
CA THR A 110 4.14 -2.98 18.76
C THR A 110 3.81 -2.25 17.48
N LEU A 111 4.34 -1.03 17.32
CA LEU A 111 4.21 -0.31 16.07
C LEU A 111 4.88 -1.10 14.93
N PRO A 112 4.33 -1.05 13.70
CA PRO A 112 3.17 -0.27 13.25
C PRO A 112 1.84 -1.03 13.36
N PHE A 113 1.80 -2.15 14.08
CA PHE A 113 0.64 -3.02 14.19
C PHE A 113 -0.37 -2.49 15.21
N ARG A 114 -1.63 -2.87 15.05
CA ARG A 114 -2.68 -2.62 16.05
C ARG A 114 -2.65 -3.67 17.16
N SER A 115 -3.12 -3.30 18.33
CA SER A 115 -3.39 -4.16 19.49
C SER A 115 -4.75 -3.89 20.11
N ASP A 116 -5.40 -2.79 19.73
CA ASP A 116 -6.71 -2.38 20.21
C ASP A 116 -7.82 -3.29 19.66
N ALA A 117 -8.82 -3.54 20.49
CA ALA A 117 -10.01 -4.28 20.10
C ALA A 117 -10.93 -3.40 19.24
N ASN A 118 -11.81 -4.03 18.45
CA ASN A 118 -12.83 -3.35 17.65
C ASN A 118 -12.30 -2.31 16.65
N HIS A 119 -11.09 -2.48 16.13
CA HIS A 119 -10.62 -1.65 15.03
C HIS A 119 -11.36 -1.98 13.71
N PRO A 120 -11.46 -1.05 12.75
CA PRO A 120 -12.09 -1.31 11.46
C PRO A 120 -11.47 -2.53 10.76
N LEU A 121 -12.29 -3.27 10.02
CA LEU A 121 -11.75 -4.33 9.17
C LEU A 121 -10.84 -3.71 8.09
N PRO A 122 -9.66 -4.30 7.84
CA PRO A 122 -8.80 -3.89 6.73
C PRO A 122 -9.44 -4.16 5.37
N PRO A 123 -8.97 -3.54 4.27
CA PRO A 123 -9.35 -3.96 2.92
C PRO A 123 -8.90 -5.39 2.62
N THR A 124 -9.54 -6.03 1.63
CA THR A 124 -8.93 -7.18 0.94
C THR A 124 -7.58 -6.76 0.38
N PHE A 125 -6.54 -7.55 0.65
CA PHE A 125 -5.17 -7.17 0.32
C PHE A 125 -4.34 -8.42 0.05
N ALA A 126 -3.48 -8.37 -0.97
CA ALA A 126 -2.48 -9.40 -1.20
C ALA A 126 -1.23 -8.76 -1.80
N THR A 127 -0.09 -8.95 -1.15
CA THR A 127 1.19 -8.47 -1.69
C THR A 127 2.31 -9.43 -1.37
N GLN A 128 3.33 -9.38 -2.22
CA GLN A 128 4.62 -10.00 -1.98
C GLN A 128 5.70 -8.94 -2.21
N THR A 129 6.44 -8.59 -1.16
CA THR A 129 7.49 -7.57 -1.21
C THR A 129 8.77 -8.09 -0.56
N HIS A 130 9.92 -7.53 -0.91
CA HIS A 130 11.21 -7.97 -0.38
C HIS A 130 12.25 -6.85 -0.39
N ASP A 131 13.19 -6.93 0.55
CA ASP A 131 14.45 -6.18 0.56
C ASP A 131 15.63 -7.17 0.62
N SER A 132 16.85 -6.66 0.82
CA SER A 132 18.05 -7.49 0.94
C SER A 132 18.07 -8.38 2.20
N LEU A 133 17.24 -8.09 3.20
CA LEU A 133 17.21 -8.73 4.52
C LEU A 133 16.00 -9.65 4.73
N ARG A 134 14.89 -9.43 4.00
CA ARG A 134 13.65 -10.18 4.18
C ARG A 134 12.73 -10.19 2.97
N LYS A 135 11.90 -11.22 2.91
CA LYS A 135 10.75 -11.34 2.01
C LYS A 135 9.46 -11.45 2.82
N LEU A 136 8.47 -10.64 2.48
CA LEU A 136 7.15 -10.61 3.08
C LEU A 136 6.11 -11.09 2.07
N GLU A 137 5.22 -11.98 2.51
CA GLU A 137 4.04 -12.40 1.77
C GLU A 137 2.83 -12.19 2.69
N CYS A 138 1.93 -11.30 2.29
CA CYS A 138 0.82 -10.82 3.11
C CYS A 138 -0.49 -11.05 2.36
N THR A 139 -1.51 -11.54 3.06
CA THR A 139 -2.85 -11.73 2.50
C THR A 139 -3.92 -11.45 3.54
N ILE A 140 -4.88 -10.62 3.19
CA ILE A 140 -6.11 -10.38 3.92
C ILE A 140 -7.25 -10.83 3.01
N GLU A 141 -7.96 -11.87 3.44
CA GLU A 141 -9.04 -12.44 2.65
C GLU A 141 -10.30 -12.65 3.50
N TYR A 142 -11.43 -12.44 2.85
CA TYR A 142 -12.77 -12.68 3.37
C TYR A 142 -13.39 -13.79 2.55
N ARG A 143 -14.04 -14.75 3.21
CA ARG A 143 -14.54 -15.92 2.52
C ARG A 143 -15.77 -16.54 3.17
N ILE A 144 -16.63 -17.08 2.31
CA ILE A 144 -17.67 -18.05 2.65
C ILE A 144 -17.10 -19.43 2.40
N HIS A 145 -17.09 -20.28 3.42
CA HIS A 145 -16.62 -21.67 3.35
C HIS A 145 -17.78 -22.59 3.65
N ALA A 146 -18.20 -23.39 2.68
CA ALA A 146 -19.22 -24.41 2.88
C ALA A 146 -18.53 -25.76 3.08
N GLU A 147 -18.96 -26.54 4.07
CA GLU A 147 -18.35 -27.80 4.45
C GLU A 147 -19.42 -28.84 4.78
N VAL A 148 -19.24 -30.07 4.27
CA VAL A 148 -20.05 -31.25 4.60
C VAL A 148 -19.20 -32.17 5.45
N PHE A 149 -19.66 -32.58 6.63
CA PHE A 149 -18.92 -33.48 7.52
C PHE A 149 -19.55 -34.86 7.56
N ARG A 150 -18.71 -35.90 7.72
CA ARG A 150 -19.16 -37.25 8.06
C ARG A 150 -19.14 -37.45 9.58
N PRO A 151 -19.92 -38.42 10.11
CA PRO A 151 -19.80 -38.85 11.49
C PRO A 151 -18.39 -39.32 11.79
N GLN A 152 -17.83 -38.86 12.90
CA GLN A 152 -16.52 -39.32 13.32
C GLN A 152 -16.65 -40.65 14.06
N ARG A 153 -15.94 -41.66 13.58
CA ARG A 153 -15.77 -42.93 14.30
C ARG A 153 -14.39 -42.89 15.00
N GLY A 154 -14.37 -42.66 16.31
CA GLY A 154 -13.15 -42.71 17.15
C GLY A 154 -12.74 -41.39 17.82
N ILE A 155 -11.93 -41.49 18.89
CA ILE A 155 -11.56 -40.39 19.81
C ILE A 155 -10.41 -39.51 19.25
N LEU A 156 -9.65 -40.00 18.26
CA LEU A 156 -8.45 -39.34 17.70
C LEU A 156 -8.61 -38.79 16.27
N GLY A 157 -9.80 -38.88 15.67
CA GLY A 157 -10.01 -38.49 14.27
C GLY A 157 -9.98 -36.98 14.06
N ARG A 158 -9.14 -36.48 13.14
CA ARG A 158 -9.23 -35.08 12.68
C ARG A 158 -10.54 -34.87 11.92
N LYS A 159 -11.28 -33.81 12.24
CA LYS A 159 -12.50 -33.37 11.53
C LYS A 159 -12.14 -32.78 10.17
N SER A 160 -11.84 -33.62 9.19
CA SER A 160 -11.74 -33.18 7.80
C SER A 160 -13.11 -33.22 7.13
N PRO A 161 -13.52 -32.16 6.43
CA PRO A 161 -14.77 -32.18 5.69
C PRO A 161 -14.71 -33.23 4.57
N LEU A 162 -15.84 -33.87 4.31
CA LEU A 162 -16.02 -34.76 3.16
C LEU A 162 -15.93 -33.97 1.85
N PHE A 163 -16.60 -32.83 1.84
CA PHE A 163 -16.64 -31.90 0.72
C PHE A 163 -16.53 -30.49 1.25
N SER A 164 -15.83 -29.63 0.51
CA SER A 164 -15.75 -28.22 0.86
C SER A 164 -15.61 -27.34 -0.38
N GLU A 165 -16.04 -26.10 -0.22
CA GLU A 165 -15.92 -25.08 -1.25
C GLU A 165 -15.80 -23.70 -0.62
N VAL A 166 -15.01 -22.85 -1.27
CA VAL A 166 -14.68 -21.51 -0.79
C VAL A 166 -15.01 -20.48 -1.86
N ILE A 167 -15.84 -19.51 -1.51
CA ILE A 167 -15.97 -18.25 -2.26
C ILE A 167 -15.22 -17.15 -1.52
N ARG A 168 -14.39 -16.40 -2.26
CA ARG A 168 -13.70 -15.21 -1.75
C ARG A 168 -14.52 -13.96 -2.03
N LEU A 169 -14.53 -13.05 -1.06
CA LEU A 169 -15.20 -11.76 -1.14
C LEU A 169 -14.14 -10.66 -1.08
N ASN A 170 -14.38 -9.60 -1.84
CA ASN A 170 -13.59 -8.39 -1.78
C ASN A 170 -14.24 -7.42 -0.79
N PHE A 171 -13.44 -6.84 0.09
CA PHE A 171 -13.91 -5.91 1.11
C PHE A 171 -13.12 -4.61 1.04
N LEU A 172 -13.80 -3.49 1.17
CA LEU A 172 -13.21 -2.16 1.26
C LEU A 172 -13.93 -1.40 2.37
N PRO A 173 -13.26 -1.08 3.50
CA PRO A 173 -13.89 -0.37 4.60
C PRO A 173 -14.38 1.01 4.16
N LEU A 174 -15.49 1.47 4.75
CA LEU A 174 -16.08 2.77 4.42
C LEU A 174 -15.13 3.92 4.76
N GLU A 175 -14.35 3.78 5.83
CA GLU A 175 -13.37 4.78 6.26
C GLU A 175 -12.22 4.91 5.25
N ALA A 176 -11.94 3.85 4.48
CA ALA A 176 -10.98 3.90 3.38
C ALA A 176 -11.60 4.44 2.08
N ARG A 177 -12.91 4.77 2.06
CA ARG A 177 -13.59 5.42 0.93
C ARG A 177 -13.74 6.89 1.28
N LEU A 178 -12.98 7.77 0.64
CA LEU A 178 -13.32 9.18 0.72
C LEU A 178 -14.54 9.42 -0.19
N GLU A 179 -15.66 9.84 0.39
CA GLU A 179 -16.70 10.52 -0.38
C GLU A 179 -16.22 11.93 -0.66
N LEU A 180 -15.56 12.12 -1.80
CA LEU A 180 -15.26 13.46 -2.28
C LEU A 180 -16.58 14.08 -2.73
N LYS A 181 -17.34 14.68 -1.80
CA LYS A 181 -18.43 15.58 -2.17
C LYS A 181 -17.81 16.69 -3.01
N SER A 182 -18.24 16.77 -4.26
CA SER A 182 -17.78 17.71 -5.27
C SER A 182 -17.98 19.14 -4.79
N THR A 183 -16.97 19.70 -4.13
CA THR A 183 -16.82 21.11 -3.83
C THR A 183 -15.35 21.33 -3.52
N ASP A 184 -14.75 22.32 -4.16
CA ASP A 184 -13.31 22.62 -4.26
C ASP A 184 -12.56 22.89 -2.93
N ASP A 185 -13.17 22.62 -1.79
CA ASP A 185 -12.57 22.81 -0.47
C ASP A 185 -12.10 21.46 0.10
N TYR A 186 -10.85 21.10 -0.18
CA TYR A 186 -10.15 20.15 0.69
C TYR A 186 -10.09 20.78 2.08
N PRO A 187 -10.62 20.12 3.13
CA PRO A 187 -10.61 20.71 4.45
C PRO A 187 -9.16 20.95 4.86
N THR A 188 -8.84 22.20 5.21
CA THR A 188 -7.53 22.68 5.69
C THR A 188 -6.98 21.81 6.83
N THR A 189 -7.85 21.09 7.55
CA THR A 189 -7.50 20.13 8.59
C THR A 189 -6.52 19.04 8.15
N TYR A 190 -6.52 18.64 6.87
CA TYR A 190 -5.59 17.61 6.37
C TYR A 190 -4.34 18.18 5.71
N GLN A 191 -4.24 19.50 5.58
CA GLN A 191 -3.05 20.14 5.06
C GLN A 191 -1.99 20.24 6.16
N GLN A 192 -0.78 19.84 5.83
CA GLN A 192 0.39 19.99 6.68
C GLN A 192 1.43 20.81 5.94
N GLN A 193 2.28 21.49 6.70
CA GLN A 193 3.35 22.34 6.19
C GLN A 193 4.64 22.05 6.94
N LYS A 194 5.74 22.00 6.20
CA LYS A 194 7.10 21.96 6.73
C LYS A 194 7.84 23.18 6.25
N GLU A 195 8.65 23.76 7.12
CA GLU A 195 9.38 24.99 6.82
C GLU A 195 10.85 24.83 7.20
N GLN A 196 11.73 25.48 6.43
CA GLN A 196 13.14 25.61 6.76
C GLN A 196 13.61 27.02 6.41
N LEU A 197 14.31 27.65 7.36
CA LEU A 197 14.98 28.93 7.16
C LEU A 197 16.40 28.69 6.64
N PHE A 198 16.72 29.32 5.51
CA PHE A 198 18.05 29.30 4.90
C PHE A 198 18.76 30.61 5.17
N ASN A 199 20.04 30.52 5.51
CA ASN A 199 20.90 31.67 5.76
C ASN A 199 22.09 31.62 4.81
N ILE A 200 22.10 32.52 3.83
CA ILE A 200 23.13 32.63 2.80
C ILE A 200 24.07 33.77 3.15
N ARG A 201 25.37 33.50 3.14
CA ARG A 201 26.42 34.51 3.25
C ARG A 201 27.31 34.44 2.02
N SER A 202 27.38 35.48 1.20
CA SER A 202 28.12 35.44 -0.06
C SER A 202 28.49 36.84 -0.53
N MET A 203 29.69 37.00 -1.09
CA MET A 203 30.06 38.25 -1.77
C MET A 203 29.16 38.55 -2.97
N LEU A 204 28.52 37.54 -3.56
CA LEU A 204 27.59 37.71 -4.69
C LEU A 204 26.27 38.39 -4.29
N LEU A 205 26.04 38.60 -2.99
CA LEU A 205 24.91 39.38 -2.48
C LEU A 205 25.15 40.89 -2.57
N LEU A 206 26.38 41.31 -2.82
CA LEU A 206 26.71 42.73 -3.03
C LEU A 206 26.23 43.20 -4.42
N PRO A 207 25.66 44.41 -4.53
CA PRO A 207 25.21 44.97 -5.81
C PRO A 207 26.30 44.98 -6.87
N GLU A 208 27.55 45.25 -6.49
CA GLU A 208 28.73 45.30 -7.37
C GLU A 208 29.06 43.94 -8.01
N ASN A 209 28.52 42.86 -7.45
CA ASN A 209 28.80 41.49 -7.85
C ASN A 209 27.60 40.80 -8.51
N LYS A 210 26.53 41.55 -8.80
CA LYS A 210 25.33 41.01 -9.44
C LYS A 210 25.66 40.54 -10.86
N GLY A 211 25.33 39.29 -11.17
CA GLY A 211 25.50 38.70 -12.51
C GLY A 211 26.94 38.33 -12.91
N ARG A 212 27.91 38.42 -12.00
CA ARG A 212 29.30 37.98 -12.26
C ARG A 212 29.68 36.76 -11.43
N SER A 213 30.62 35.94 -11.91
CA SER A 213 31.26 34.90 -11.09
C SER A 213 32.39 35.49 -10.24
N LEU A 214 32.54 35.03 -8.98
CA LEU A 214 33.67 35.40 -8.15
C LEU A 214 34.99 34.88 -8.73
N LYS A 215 36.03 35.72 -8.71
CA LYS A 215 37.41 35.32 -9.04
C LYS A 215 37.93 34.34 -7.98
N VAL A 216 38.93 33.53 -8.32
CA VAL A 216 39.50 32.51 -7.40
C VAL A 216 39.96 33.14 -6.08
N GLN A 217 40.59 34.32 -6.14
CA GLN A 217 41.02 35.07 -4.95
C GLN A 217 39.85 35.49 -4.06
N GLU A 218 38.75 35.97 -4.65
CA GLU A 218 37.54 36.40 -3.92
C GLU A 218 36.83 35.20 -3.27
N LYS A 219 36.86 34.03 -3.91
CA LYS A 219 36.35 32.77 -3.32
C LYS A 219 37.16 32.41 -2.06
N ILE A 220 38.49 32.47 -2.13
CA ILE A 220 39.36 32.18 -0.97
C ILE A 220 39.13 33.18 0.16
N GLN A 221 39.02 34.48 -0.15
CA GLN A 221 38.74 35.51 0.86
C GLN A 221 37.36 35.32 1.51
N SER A 222 36.34 34.95 0.73
CA SER A 222 35.00 34.67 1.27
C SER A 222 34.97 33.48 2.22
N TRP A 223 35.93 32.56 2.09
CA TRP A 223 36.08 31.43 3.00
C TRP A 223 36.80 31.80 4.30
N LEU A 224 37.80 32.68 4.23
CA LEU A 224 38.62 33.08 5.39
C LEU A 224 37.93 34.09 6.32
N SER A 225 36.92 34.83 5.87
CA SER A 225 36.24 35.86 6.68
C SER A 225 34.72 35.82 6.53
N PRO A 226 34.05 34.72 6.93
CA PRO A 226 32.61 34.53 6.72
C PRO A 226 31.74 35.54 7.49
N GLY A 227 32.25 36.14 8.56
CA GLY A 227 31.53 37.13 9.37
C GLY A 227 31.42 38.53 8.75
N GLN A 228 32.25 38.84 7.75
CA GLN A 228 32.23 40.13 7.03
C GLN A 228 31.40 40.06 5.74
N LEU A 229 30.85 38.89 5.41
CA LEU A 229 30.08 38.71 4.19
C LEU A 229 28.66 39.26 4.35
N PRO A 230 28.07 39.80 3.28
CA PRO A 230 26.65 40.13 3.28
C PRO A 230 25.84 38.86 3.53
N ARG A 231 24.71 39.04 4.21
CA ARG A 231 23.79 37.98 4.61
C ARG A 231 22.43 38.19 3.96
N PHE A 232 21.86 37.12 3.46
CA PHE A 232 20.49 37.05 3.01
C PHE A 232 19.84 35.79 3.56
N SER A 233 18.61 35.91 4.03
CA SER A 233 17.85 34.78 4.55
C SER A 233 16.53 34.62 3.80
N PHE A 234 16.10 33.39 3.59
CA PHE A 234 14.79 33.08 3.01
C PHE A 234 14.20 31.83 3.66
N LYS A 235 12.88 31.76 3.70
CA LYS A 235 12.13 30.62 4.21
C LYS A 235 11.59 29.81 3.05
N ALA A 236 11.87 28.52 3.02
CA ALA A 236 11.17 27.58 2.14
C ALA A 236 10.11 26.84 2.94
N SER A 237 8.90 26.78 2.42
CA SER A 237 7.77 26.10 3.04
C SER A 237 7.15 25.12 2.04
N PHE A 238 6.97 23.87 2.44
CA PHE A 238 6.37 22.84 1.62
C PHE A 238 5.06 22.36 2.26
N SER A 239 3.96 22.49 1.54
CA SER A 239 2.63 22.09 1.99
C SER A 239 2.10 20.91 1.18
N TYR A 240 1.50 19.94 1.87
CA TYR A 240 0.97 18.70 1.30
C TYR A 240 -0.27 18.25 2.06
N LEU A 241 -1.03 17.32 1.48
CA LEU A 241 -2.15 16.67 2.16
C LEU A 241 -1.73 15.36 2.84
N THR A 242 -2.14 15.21 4.09
CA THR A 242 -1.99 13.99 4.90
C THR A 242 -2.97 12.90 4.51
N ARG A 243 -4.02 13.21 3.75
CA ARG A 243 -4.98 12.25 3.21
C ARG A 243 -5.05 12.39 1.71
N LEU A 244 -4.73 11.32 1.00
CA LEU A 244 -4.75 11.28 -0.46
C LEU A 244 -5.73 10.22 -0.95
N VAL A 245 -6.38 10.48 -2.07
CA VAL A 245 -7.22 9.50 -2.76
C VAL A 245 -6.42 8.87 -3.89
N GLN A 246 -6.56 7.56 -4.08
CA GLN A 246 -5.92 6.85 -5.18
C GLN A 246 -6.23 7.51 -6.53
N SER A 247 -5.22 7.60 -7.39
CA SER A 247 -5.32 8.13 -8.75
C SER A 247 -5.76 9.61 -8.87
N THR A 248 -5.94 10.34 -7.77
CA THR A 248 -6.16 11.79 -7.83
C THR A 248 -4.82 12.54 -7.86
N PRO A 249 -4.76 13.73 -8.50
CA PRO A 249 -3.59 14.59 -8.39
C PRO A 249 -3.27 14.92 -6.92
N ILE A 250 -1.99 14.90 -6.58
CA ILE A 250 -1.48 15.22 -5.26
C ILE A 250 -1.21 16.73 -5.23
N PRO A 251 -1.94 17.50 -4.42
CA PRO A 251 -1.64 18.91 -4.24
C PRO A 251 -0.35 19.05 -3.41
N CYS A 252 0.64 19.68 -4.01
CA CYS A 252 1.92 20.00 -3.38
C CYS A 252 2.27 21.44 -3.71
N LEU A 253 2.44 22.26 -2.68
CA LEU A 253 2.73 23.69 -2.79
C LEU A 253 4.10 23.96 -2.18
N LEU A 254 4.94 24.70 -2.90
CA LEU A 254 6.22 25.20 -2.41
C LEU A 254 6.14 26.73 -2.32
N ASP A 255 6.37 27.30 -1.15
CA ASP A 255 6.40 28.75 -0.93
C ASP A 255 7.80 29.19 -0.51
N ILE A 256 8.38 30.12 -1.29
CA ILE A 256 9.70 30.69 -1.01
C ILE A 256 9.52 32.16 -0.65
N THR A 257 9.72 32.50 0.62
CA THR A 257 9.54 33.86 1.13
C THR A 257 10.87 34.46 1.57
N PRO A 258 11.30 35.59 1.02
CA PRO A 258 12.46 36.33 1.54
C PRO A 258 12.26 36.73 3.01
N PHE A 259 13.31 36.62 3.81
CA PHE A 259 13.31 36.99 5.22
C PHE A 259 14.26 38.16 5.44
N MET A 260 13.75 39.37 5.19
CA MET A 260 14.56 40.59 5.10
C MET A 260 14.97 41.20 6.44
N GLU A 261 14.20 40.95 7.53
CA GLU A 261 14.47 41.48 8.87
C GLU A 261 15.89 41.15 9.37
N ASP A 262 16.39 40.01 8.92
CA ASP A 262 17.65 39.40 9.33
C ASP A 262 18.73 39.49 8.24
N SER A 263 18.43 40.19 7.14
CA SER A 263 19.28 40.28 5.96
C SER A 263 20.02 41.62 5.92
N SER A 264 21.28 41.62 5.46
CA SER A 264 22.08 42.84 5.26
C SER A 264 21.94 43.41 3.85
N VAL A 265 21.10 42.80 3.00
CA VAL A 265 20.85 43.23 1.61
C VAL A 265 19.63 44.14 1.55
N THR A 266 19.61 45.08 0.61
CA THR A 266 18.52 46.04 0.42
C THR A 266 17.37 45.49 -0.42
N SER A 267 17.63 44.43 -1.20
CA SER A 267 16.63 43.75 -2.03
C SER A 267 16.91 42.25 -2.06
N PRO A 268 15.87 41.41 -2.20
CA PRO A 268 16.06 39.96 -2.26
C PRO A 268 16.80 39.57 -3.56
N PRO A 269 17.86 38.75 -3.49
CA PRO A 269 18.48 38.16 -4.67
C PRO A 269 17.56 37.12 -5.32
N ASP A 270 17.89 36.76 -6.57
CA ASP A 270 17.21 35.66 -7.25
C ASP A 270 17.51 34.33 -6.56
N ILE A 271 16.44 33.56 -6.31
CA ILE A 271 16.51 32.20 -5.80
C ILE A 271 16.07 31.29 -6.94
N VAL A 272 16.90 30.31 -7.28
CA VAL A 272 16.69 29.43 -8.42
C VAL A 272 16.59 27.99 -7.93
N MET A 273 15.50 27.30 -8.25
CA MET A 273 15.39 25.86 -7.99
C MET A 273 16.20 25.10 -9.04
N GLN A 274 17.19 24.34 -8.58
CA GLN A 274 18.10 23.56 -9.42
C GLN A 274 17.63 22.12 -9.61
N SER A 275 17.07 21.51 -8.57
CA SER A 275 16.48 20.18 -8.64
C SER A 275 15.33 20.03 -7.68
N LEU A 276 14.44 19.09 -7.99
CA LEU A 276 13.38 18.67 -7.09
C LEU A 276 13.11 17.18 -7.26
N SER A 277 12.83 16.50 -6.16
CA SER A 277 12.40 15.10 -6.15
C SER A 277 11.25 14.92 -5.18
N ILE A 278 10.17 14.32 -5.66
CA ILE A 278 9.02 13.90 -4.86
C ILE A 278 8.81 12.41 -5.10
N SER A 279 8.75 11.64 -4.03
CA SER A 279 8.48 10.21 -4.06
C SER A 279 7.56 9.81 -2.93
N MET A 280 6.77 8.76 -3.13
CA MET A 280 6.04 8.09 -2.05
C MET A 280 6.80 6.84 -1.64
N VAL A 281 7.01 6.62 -0.35
CA VAL A 281 7.49 5.33 0.16
C VAL A 281 6.31 4.57 0.73
N SER A 282 6.05 3.39 0.18
CA SER A 282 5.11 2.44 0.73
C SER A 282 5.83 1.50 1.68
N GLN A 283 5.37 1.43 2.92
CA GLN A 283 5.90 0.50 3.91
C GLN A 283 4.90 -0.63 4.16
N THR A 284 5.33 -1.86 3.89
CA THR A 284 4.62 -3.07 4.33
C THR A 284 5.28 -3.62 5.57
N ALA A 285 4.54 -3.75 6.66
CA ALA A 285 5.00 -4.48 7.83
C ALA A 285 4.21 -5.78 7.99
N ALA A 286 4.91 -6.82 8.45
CA ALA A 286 4.33 -8.11 8.76
C ALA A 286 4.98 -8.67 10.02
N ARG A 287 4.19 -9.35 10.86
CA ARG A 287 4.74 -10.09 12.00
C ARG A 287 4.13 -11.47 12.17
N ALA A 288 4.95 -12.38 12.65
CA ALA A 288 4.55 -13.69 13.11
C ALA A 288 4.44 -13.69 14.65
N ALA A 289 3.29 -14.16 15.16
CA ALA A 289 3.06 -14.38 16.59
C ALA A 289 4.07 -15.39 17.15
N PRO A 290 4.27 -15.43 18.49
CA PRO A 290 5.17 -16.39 19.12
C PRO A 290 4.76 -17.80 18.71
N SER A 291 5.68 -18.52 18.08
CA SER A 291 5.60 -19.97 17.86
C SER A 291 6.75 -20.63 18.60
N LEU A 292 6.84 -21.96 18.57
CA LEU A 292 8.03 -22.69 19.06
C LEU A 292 9.34 -22.18 18.44
N MET A 293 9.27 -21.56 17.25
CA MET A 293 10.42 -21.00 16.54
C MET A 293 10.72 -19.52 16.91
N GLY A 294 9.97 -18.93 17.84
CA GLY A 294 10.08 -17.53 18.27
C GLY A 294 9.12 -16.58 17.52
N THR A 295 9.31 -15.28 17.76
CA THR A 295 8.62 -14.18 17.08
C THR A 295 9.50 -13.60 15.98
N LEU A 296 8.90 -13.12 14.90
CA LEU A 296 9.61 -12.36 13.88
C LEU A 296 8.71 -11.27 13.32
N SER A 297 9.24 -10.05 13.22
CA SER A 297 8.65 -8.96 12.45
C SER A 297 9.59 -8.52 11.34
N GLY A 298 9.00 -7.97 10.28
CA GLY A 298 9.73 -7.39 9.16
C GLY A 298 8.96 -6.23 8.56
N GLN A 299 9.69 -5.27 8.01
CA GLN A 299 9.17 -4.11 7.30
C GLN A 299 9.90 -3.98 5.97
N VAL A 300 9.20 -3.75 4.87
CA VAL A 300 9.84 -3.50 3.58
C VAL A 300 9.29 -2.20 3.03
N ASP A 301 10.21 -1.31 2.65
CA ASP A 301 9.94 -0.02 2.05
C ASP A 301 10.09 -0.14 0.53
N GLU A 302 9.06 0.29 -0.21
CA GLU A 302 9.03 0.35 -1.67
C GLU A 302 8.93 1.82 -2.08
N ARG A 303 9.95 2.34 -2.77
CA ARG A 303 9.97 3.72 -3.23
C ARG A 303 9.27 3.84 -4.58
N ILE A 304 8.28 4.73 -4.65
CA ILE A 304 7.50 5.08 -5.83
C ILE A 304 7.87 6.50 -6.21
N GLU A 305 8.56 6.68 -7.32
CA GLU A 305 8.90 8.01 -7.83
C GLU A 305 7.66 8.70 -8.41
N ILE A 306 7.36 9.91 -7.96
CA ILE A 306 6.23 10.73 -8.46
C ILE A 306 6.76 11.78 -9.44
N LEU A 307 7.83 12.47 -9.03
CA LEU A 307 8.48 13.49 -9.82
C LEU A 307 9.97 13.52 -9.49
N SER A 308 10.81 13.58 -10.51
CA SER A 308 12.23 13.87 -10.37
C SER A 308 12.67 14.75 -11.52
N ARG A 309 13.27 15.89 -11.18
CA ARG A 309 13.80 16.87 -12.12
C ARG A 309 15.12 17.41 -11.61
N THR A 310 16.09 17.46 -12.49
CA THR A 310 17.42 18.04 -12.25
C THR A 310 17.68 19.13 -13.28
N SER A 311 18.61 20.03 -12.99
CA SER A 311 19.03 21.09 -13.91
C SER A 311 17.88 21.99 -14.37
N LEU A 312 16.96 22.32 -13.45
CA LEU A 312 15.76 23.11 -13.74
C LEU A 312 16.08 24.57 -14.07
N GLY A 313 17.01 25.19 -13.33
CA GLY A 313 17.31 26.62 -13.48
C GLY A 313 16.08 27.52 -13.31
N MET A 314 15.06 27.09 -12.57
CA MET A 314 13.76 27.76 -12.50
C MET A 314 13.76 28.81 -11.38
N PRO A 315 13.55 30.11 -11.66
CA PRO A 315 13.43 31.11 -10.60
C PRO A 315 12.21 30.82 -9.73
N VAL A 316 12.38 30.86 -8.40
CA VAL A 316 11.33 30.57 -7.43
C VAL A 316 11.24 31.70 -6.40
N MET A 317 10.08 32.35 -6.36
CA MET A 317 9.73 33.34 -5.34
C MET A 317 8.22 33.32 -5.15
N GLY A 318 7.77 33.35 -3.90
CA GLY A 318 6.36 33.14 -3.54
C GLY A 318 5.91 31.69 -3.73
N LYS A 319 4.61 31.52 -3.93
CA LYS A 319 3.94 30.22 -4.01
C LYS A 319 4.04 29.63 -5.42
N VAL A 320 4.49 28.38 -5.48
CA VAL A 320 4.58 27.56 -6.69
C VAL A 320 3.72 26.32 -6.49
N ASP A 321 2.71 26.16 -7.35
CA ASP A 321 1.99 24.90 -7.49
C ASP A 321 2.80 23.94 -8.34
N LEU A 322 3.28 22.87 -7.72
CA LEU A 322 4.13 21.89 -8.39
C LEU A 322 3.36 21.08 -9.44
N ALA A 323 2.05 20.89 -9.27
CA ALA A 323 1.22 20.23 -10.26
C ALA A 323 0.99 21.14 -11.49
N GLN A 324 0.88 22.45 -11.29
CA GLN A 324 0.80 23.42 -12.38
C GLN A 324 2.14 23.52 -13.13
N ALA A 325 3.26 23.56 -12.41
CA ALA A 325 4.59 23.73 -12.99
C ALA A 325 5.10 22.48 -13.72
N PHE A 326 4.81 21.28 -13.20
CA PHE A 326 5.40 20.01 -13.69
C PHE A 326 4.37 19.00 -14.21
N GLY A 327 3.09 19.35 -14.22
CA GLY A 327 1.99 18.46 -14.56
C GLY A 327 1.46 17.68 -13.35
N PRO A 328 0.33 16.96 -13.52
CA PRO A 328 -0.38 16.35 -12.40
C PRO A 328 0.46 15.27 -11.71
N LEU A 329 0.75 15.49 -10.43
CA LEU A 329 1.47 14.56 -9.57
C LEU A 329 0.52 13.41 -9.20
N ARG A 330 0.73 12.20 -9.71
CA ARG A 330 -0.19 11.06 -9.47
C ARG A 330 0.56 9.81 -9.05
N ILE A 331 -0.05 9.04 -8.17
CA ILE A 331 0.41 7.70 -7.80
C ILE A 331 -0.44 6.67 -8.57
N ARG A 332 0.22 5.83 -9.38
CA ARG A 332 -0.46 4.86 -10.26
C ARG A 332 -0.80 3.53 -9.60
N HIS A 333 -0.01 3.12 -8.61
CA HIS A 333 -0.20 1.88 -7.87
C HIS A 333 -0.12 2.19 -6.41
N THR A 334 -1.15 1.87 -5.63
CA THR A 334 -1.02 1.79 -4.19
C THR A 334 -2.30 1.23 -3.60
N ASP A 335 -2.20 0.16 -2.82
CA ASP A 335 -3.26 -0.29 -1.92
C ASP A 335 -3.59 0.80 -0.90
N VAL A 336 -4.79 0.82 -0.31
CA VAL A 336 -5.11 1.81 0.72
C VAL A 336 -4.27 1.60 2.00
N SER A 337 -4.16 2.65 2.81
CA SER A 337 -3.56 2.55 4.14
C SER A 337 -4.42 1.69 5.06
N PHE A 338 -3.80 0.75 5.77
CA PHE A 338 -4.48 -0.02 6.82
C PHE A 338 -3.48 -0.59 7.83
N ARG A 339 -4.00 -0.96 9.01
CA ARG A 339 -3.24 -1.65 10.05
C ARG A 339 -4.11 -2.73 10.68
N THR A 340 -3.54 -3.92 10.86
CA THR A 340 -4.14 -5.04 11.59
C THR A 340 -3.21 -5.49 12.71
N PHE A 341 -3.60 -6.55 13.41
CA PHE A 341 -2.74 -7.18 14.41
C PHE A 341 -1.42 -7.73 13.85
N ASN A 342 -1.33 -8.12 12.58
CA ASN A 342 -0.13 -8.78 12.05
C ASN A 342 0.36 -8.27 10.68
N ILE A 343 -0.38 -7.36 10.04
CA ILE A 343 -0.04 -6.76 8.75
C ILE A 343 -0.35 -5.26 8.81
N SER A 344 0.52 -4.42 8.24
CA SER A 344 0.20 -3.02 7.99
C SER A 344 0.71 -2.59 6.61
N ARG A 345 0.00 -1.64 6.00
CA ARG A 345 0.41 -0.91 4.81
C ARG A 345 0.27 0.58 5.13
N THR A 346 1.38 1.32 5.08
CA THR A 346 1.42 2.76 5.38
C THR A 346 2.22 3.50 4.32
N TYR A 347 2.01 4.81 4.20
CA TYR A 347 2.66 5.64 3.21
C TYR A 347 3.31 6.86 3.84
N ARG A 348 4.46 7.25 3.28
CA ARG A 348 5.14 8.49 3.61
C ARG A 348 5.60 9.19 2.34
N LEU A 349 5.28 10.47 2.19
CA LEU A 349 5.78 11.31 1.13
C LEU A 349 7.20 11.74 1.49
N CYS A 350 8.09 11.73 0.51
CA CYS A 350 9.43 12.28 0.61
C CYS A 350 9.53 13.40 -0.43
N ALA A 351 10.00 14.57 0.00
CA ALA A 351 10.28 15.69 -0.89
C ALA A 351 11.71 16.18 -0.65
N SER A 352 12.39 16.57 -1.72
CA SER A 352 13.72 17.15 -1.69
C SER A 352 13.78 18.26 -2.73
N PHE A 353 14.22 19.45 -2.32
CA PHE A 353 14.38 20.61 -3.18
C PHE A 353 15.79 21.14 -3.06
N SER A 354 16.42 21.51 -4.17
CA SER A 354 17.72 22.17 -4.18
C SER A 354 17.58 23.56 -4.75
N PHE A 355 18.04 24.55 -3.98
CA PHE A 355 17.99 25.96 -4.34
C PHE A 355 19.40 26.50 -4.53
N GLU A 356 19.60 27.34 -5.52
CA GLU A 356 20.77 28.19 -5.68
C GLU A 356 20.39 29.64 -5.39
N CYS A 357 21.18 30.29 -4.54
CA CYS A 357 21.05 31.71 -4.23
C CYS A 357 22.45 32.29 -4.06
N ALA A 358 22.77 33.34 -4.82
CA ALA A 358 24.07 34.03 -4.77
C ALA A 358 25.28 33.07 -4.86
N GLY A 359 25.21 32.11 -5.80
CA GLY A 359 26.23 31.10 -6.08
C GLY A 359 26.40 30.03 -5.00
N LYS A 360 25.49 29.96 -4.02
CA LYS A 360 25.45 28.92 -3.00
C LYS A 360 24.25 28.02 -3.22
N THR A 361 24.48 26.71 -3.17
CA THR A 361 23.42 25.70 -3.21
C THR A 361 23.00 25.32 -1.79
N SER A 362 21.70 25.11 -1.57
CA SER A 362 21.12 24.66 -0.30
C SER A 362 20.00 23.67 -0.58
N THR A 363 19.87 22.63 0.27
CA THR A 363 18.84 21.60 0.11
C THR A 363 17.78 21.69 1.21
N PHE A 364 16.53 21.47 0.82
CA PHE A 364 15.39 21.31 1.70
C PHE A 364 14.88 19.87 1.59
N ASP A 365 15.30 19.02 2.51
CA ASP A 365 15.03 17.59 2.51
C ASP A 365 13.99 17.22 3.57
N ILE A 366 12.91 16.58 3.13
CA ILE A 366 11.76 16.21 3.95
C ILE A 366 11.46 14.72 3.72
N PRO A 367 12.15 13.80 4.43
CA PRO A 367 12.14 12.38 4.09
C PRO A 367 10.93 11.59 4.62
N ASP A 368 10.15 12.15 5.54
CA ASP A 368 9.12 11.40 6.26
C ASP A 368 7.87 12.25 6.55
N LEU A 369 7.05 12.43 5.52
CA LEU A 369 5.76 13.10 5.63
C LEU A 369 4.64 12.06 5.65
N PRO A 370 3.98 11.80 6.79
CA PRO A 370 2.97 10.74 6.89
C PRO A 370 1.77 11.02 5.98
N VAL A 371 1.37 10.00 5.22
CA VAL A 371 0.21 10.07 4.33
C VAL A 371 -0.68 8.84 4.53
N GLU A 372 -1.97 9.10 4.70
CA GLU A 372 -3.03 8.12 4.65
C GLU A 372 -3.61 8.07 3.24
N LEU A 373 -3.53 6.91 2.60
CA LEU A 373 -4.07 6.72 1.26
C LEU A 373 -5.43 6.02 1.31
N LEU A 374 -6.39 6.61 0.63
CA LEU A 374 -7.79 6.19 0.57
C LEU A 374 -8.14 5.71 -0.83
N ALA A 375 -9.09 4.80 -0.94
CA ALA A 375 -9.59 4.30 -2.21
C ALA A 375 -10.43 5.36 -2.91
N ASN A 376 -10.31 5.39 -4.24
CA ASN A 376 -11.23 6.15 -5.06
C ASN A 376 -12.55 5.37 -5.15
N SER A 377 -13.58 5.93 -4.54
CA SER A 377 -14.90 5.29 -4.41
C SER A 377 -15.82 5.52 -5.61
N ARG A 378 -15.37 6.25 -6.64
CA ARG A 378 -16.14 6.43 -7.88
C ARG A 378 -16.47 5.05 -8.43
N GLU A 379 -17.75 4.69 -8.35
CA GLU A 379 -18.27 3.52 -9.04
C GLU A 379 -17.80 3.62 -10.50
N PRO A 380 -17.29 2.54 -11.11
CA PRO A 380 -17.23 2.52 -12.56
C PRO A 380 -18.67 2.76 -13.01
N GLU A 381 -18.94 3.95 -13.55
CA GLU A 381 -20.19 4.22 -14.26
C GLU A 381 -20.44 3.00 -15.14
N LYS A 382 -21.60 2.36 -14.93
CA LYS A 382 -22.01 1.20 -15.70
C LYS A 382 -21.75 1.52 -17.16
N ALA A 383 -20.70 0.95 -17.73
CA ALA A 383 -20.57 0.82 -19.16
C ALA A 383 -21.72 -0.11 -19.53
N THR A 384 -22.88 0.50 -19.79
CA THR A 384 -24.00 -0.12 -20.47
C THR A 384 -23.49 -0.40 -21.87
N GLN A 385 -22.68 -1.44 -22.02
CA GLN A 385 -22.46 -2.05 -23.32
C GLN A 385 -23.75 -2.77 -23.64
N SER A 386 -24.65 -2.03 -24.28
CA SER A 386 -25.66 -2.58 -25.17
C SER A 386 -24.94 -3.50 -26.16
N PHE A 387 -24.99 -4.80 -25.88
CA PHE A 387 -24.55 -5.82 -26.82
C PHE A 387 -25.69 -6.02 -27.83
N GLU A 388 -25.80 -5.08 -28.77
CA GLU A 388 -26.51 -5.30 -30.03
C GLU A 388 -25.51 -5.76 -31.08
N GLY A 389 -25.71 -7.00 -31.54
CA GLY A 389 -25.34 -7.51 -32.87
C GLY A 389 -23.88 -7.43 -33.32
N TYR A 390 -23.24 -8.59 -33.51
CA TYR A 390 -23.13 -9.20 -34.84
C TYR A 390 -22.35 -10.52 -34.76
N VAL A 391 -22.92 -11.55 -35.38
CA VAL A 391 -22.28 -12.83 -35.68
C VAL A 391 -21.32 -12.58 -36.85
N ALA A 392 -20.04 -12.90 -36.67
CA ALA A 392 -19.12 -13.10 -37.78
C ALA A 392 -18.07 -14.18 -37.41
N GLU A 393 -18.19 -15.27 -38.16
CA GLU A 393 -17.23 -16.25 -38.64
C GLU A 393 -15.79 -16.34 -38.11
N ALA A 394 -15.36 -17.59 -38.05
CA ALA A 394 -14.09 -18.09 -37.55
C ALA A 394 -12.88 -17.62 -38.37
N GLU A 395 -11.84 -17.17 -37.67
CA GLU A 395 -10.47 -17.22 -38.16
C GLU A 395 -9.53 -17.85 -37.11
N ILE A 396 -8.72 -18.78 -37.61
CA ILE A 396 -7.82 -19.69 -36.91
C ILE A 396 -6.58 -18.93 -36.44
N PRO A 397 -6.08 -19.13 -35.20
CA PRO A 397 -4.79 -18.58 -34.81
C PRO A 397 -3.62 -19.42 -35.40
N PRO A 398 -2.54 -18.78 -35.89
CA PRO A 398 -1.40 -19.51 -36.45
C PRO A 398 -0.54 -20.16 -35.35
N PRO A 399 0.16 -21.27 -35.66
CA PRO A 399 0.99 -21.98 -34.70
C PRO A 399 2.37 -21.32 -34.61
N TYR A 400 2.84 -21.03 -33.40
CA TYR A 400 4.26 -20.72 -33.19
C TYR A 400 4.97 -21.89 -32.51
N ALA A 401 5.95 -22.41 -33.26
CA ALA A 401 6.80 -23.52 -32.93
C ALA A 401 7.82 -23.18 -31.84
N SER A 402 8.20 -24.22 -31.10
CA SER A 402 9.31 -24.27 -30.16
C SER A 402 10.65 -24.14 -30.89
N ALA A 403 11.56 -23.34 -30.33
CA ALA A 403 12.99 -23.44 -30.62
C ALA A 403 13.77 -23.42 -29.30
N SER A 404 14.34 -24.58 -29.01
CA SER A 404 15.38 -24.81 -28.02
C SER A 404 16.72 -24.68 -28.72
N THR A 405 17.67 -23.92 -28.16
CA THR A 405 19.10 -24.23 -28.30
C THR A 405 19.86 -23.68 -27.10
N LEU A 406 20.48 -24.63 -26.38
CA LEU A 406 21.60 -24.41 -25.48
C LEU A 406 22.76 -23.73 -26.21
N SER A 407 23.56 -22.95 -25.48
CA SER A 407 25.00 -22.95 -25.65
C SER A 407 25.71 -22.62 -24.34
N THR A 408 26.44 -23.63 -23.89
CA THR A 408 27.36 -23.70 -22.77
C THR A 408 28.68 -23.04 -23.16
N SER A 409 29.23 -22.18 -22.30
CA SER A 409 30.67 -21.86 -22.34
C SER A 409 31.21 -21.80 -20.91
N SER A 410 31.87 -22.88 -20.55
CA SER A 410 32.72 -23.06 -19.37
C SER A 410 34.00 -22.22 -19.50
N ILE A 411 34.33 -21.43 -18.48
CA ILE A 411 35.68 -20.92 -18.27
C ILE A 411 36.18 -21.49 -16.93
N ILE A 412 37.26 -22.25 -17.05
CA ILE A 412 38.00 -22.90 -15.97
C ILE A 412 39.02 -21.90 -15.42
N THR A 413 39.02 -21.74 -14.09
CA THR A 413 40.09 -21.13 -13.30
C THR A 413 41.21 -22.15 -13.05
N PRO A 414 42.50 -21.75 -13.05
CA PRO A 414 43.56 -22.56 -12.48
C PRO A 414 43.84 -22.13 -11.03
N GLU A 415 43.96 -23.08 -10.11
CA GLU A 415 44.67 -22.86 -8.85
C GLU A 415 45.58 -24.06 -8.53
N LYS A 416 46.61 -23.72 -7.76
CA LYS A 416 47.88 -24.40 -7.51
C LYS A 416 47.77 -25.74 -6.77
N ALA A 417 48.90 -26.47 -6.92
CA ALA A 417 49.46 -27.57 -6.14
C ALA A 417 48.91 -28.97 -6.46
#